data_AF-A0A3B8TYP6-F1
#
_entry.id   AF-A0A3B8TYP6-F1
#
_cell.length_a   1.000
_cell.length_b   1.000
_cell.length_c   1.000
_cell.angle_alpha   90.00
_cell.angle_beta   90.00
_cell.angle_gamma   90.00
#
_symmetry.space_group_name_H-M   'P 1'
#
loop_
_entity.id
_entity.type
_entity.pdbx_description
1 polymer ?
#
loop_
_entity_poly.entity_id
_entity_poly.type
_entity_poly.pdbx_seq_one_letter_code
_entity_poly.pdbx_strand_id
1 'polypeptide(L)'
;MSGSIIRIDQLSDAIKKEVEAMNLEVIKQCNEAADEVGKEAVRELKATSPVRADGYKRKYPPGSYAKSWTVKKEADSTGVNGVTVHNKEHYQLTHLLEFGHVIASTGERSNAFPHIAAVNESASQKFVEKVEEMKL
;
A
#
# COMPACT_ATOMS: atom_id res chain seq x y z
N MET A 1 -3.39 -18.85 -31.81
CA MET A 1 -4.54 -17.95 -31.67
C MET A 1 -5.46 -18.17 -32.86
N SER A 2 -6.68 -18.65 -32.63
CA SER A 2 -7.67 -18.87 -33.69
C SER A 2 -8.17 -17.52 -34.18
N GLY A 3 -7.98 -17.19 -35.45
CA GLY A 3 -8.51 -15.96 -36.03
C GLY A 3 -10.03 -16.05 -36.13
N SER A 4 -10.75 -15.28 -35.31
CA SER A 4 -12.20 -15.12 -35.46
C SER A 4 -12.50 -14.40 -36.77
N ILE A 5 -13.31 -15.03 -37.63
CA ILE A 5 -13.80 -14.41 -38.86
C ILE A 5 -14.89 -13.40 -38.45
N ILE A 6 -14.58 -12.11 -38.53
CA ILE A 6 -15.48 -11.00 -38.21
C ILE A 6 -16.04 -10.44 -39.51
N ARG A 7 -17.37 -10.26 -39.58
CA ARG A 7 -17.99 -9.58 -40.72
C ARG A 7 -17.76 -8.07 -40.62
N ILE A 8 -17.70 -7.38 -41.77
CA ILE A 8 -17.28 -5.97 -41.81
C ILE A 8 -18.24 -5.02 -41.07
N ASP A 9 -19.53 -5.36 -41.03
CA ASP A 9 -20.59 -4.70 -40.27
C ASP A 9 -20.43 -4.89 -38.75
N GLN A 10 -19.75 -5.95 -38.32
CA GLN A 10 -19.48 -6.28 -36.92
C GLN A 10 -18.10 -5.82 -36.44
N LEU A 11 -17.28 -5.27 -37.34
CA LEU A 11 -15.90 -4.87 -37.03
C LEU A 11 -15.84 -3.80 -35.93
N SER A 12 -16.70 -2.79 -36.00
CA SER A 12 -16.77 -1.73 -34.98
C SER A 12 -17.05 -2.29 -33.58
N ASP A 13 -17.99 -3.24 -33.48
CA ASP A 13 -18.36 -3.83 -32.18
C ASP A 13 -17.28 -4.78 -31.67
N ALA A 14 -16.59 -5.50 -32.57
CA ALA A 14 -15.45 -6.33 -32.21
C ALA A 14 -14.27 -5.49 -31.67
N ILE A 15 -13.96 -4.36 -32.33
CA ILE A 15 -12.91 -3.44 -31.86
C ILE A 15 -13.27 -2.88 -30.48
N LYS A 16 -14.51 -2.42 -30.27
CA LYS A 16 -14.96 -1.91 -28.96
C LYS A 16 -14.79 -2.96 -27.87
N LYS A 17 -15.19 -4.20 -28.13
CA LYS A 17 -15.04 -5.30 -27.17
C LYS A 17 -13.59 -5.56 -26.80
N GLU A 18 -12.67 -5.56 -27.76
CA GLU A 18 -11.25 -5.78 -27.44
C GLU A 18 -10.63 -4.60 -26.71
N VAL A 19 -11.04 -3.36 -27.01
CA VAL A 19 -10.62 -2.19 -26.23
C VAL A 19 -11.15 -2.26 -24.80
N GLU A 20 -12.41 -2.65 -24.60
CA GLU A 20 -12.99 -2.85 -23.27
C GLU A 20 -12.30 -3.98 -22.49
N ALA A 21 -12.02 -5.11 -23.15
CA ALA A 21 -11.31 -6.23 -22.56
C ALA A 21 -9.88 -5.85 -22.14
N MET A 22 -9.17 -5.12 -23.01
CA MET A 22 -7.85 -4.55 -22.71
C MET A 22 -7.91 -3.65 -21.48
N ASN A 23 -8.88 -2.72 -21.41
CA ASN A 23 -9.03 -1.85 -20.24
C ASN A 23 -9.24 -2.63 -18.93
N LEU A 24 -10.06 -3.68 -18.96
CA LEU A 24 -10.30 -4.53 -17.79
C LEU A 24 -9.04 -5.30 -17.35
N GLU A 25 -8.24 -5.77 -18.31
CA GLU A 25 -6.97 -6.45 -18.03
C GLU A 25 -5.97 -5.51 -17.37
N VAL A 26 -5.83 -4.29 -17.89
CA VAL A 26 -4.96 -3.26 -17.30
C VAL A 26 -5.38 -2.92 -15.88
N ILE A 27 -6.67 -2.68 -15.65
CA ILE A 27 -7.20 -2.39 -14.30
C ILE A 27 -6.88 -3.54 -13.35
N LYS A 28 -7.06 -4.79 -13.80
CA LYS A 28 -6.76 -5.97 -12.99
C LYS A 28 -5.27 -6.04 -12.63
N GLN A 29 -4.36 -5.86 -13.58
CA GLN A 29 -2.93 -5.88 -13.34
C GLN A 29 -2.48 -4.76 -12.38
N CYS A 30 -2.99 -3.54 -12.56
CA CYS A 30 -2.75 -2.42 -11.64
C CYS A 30 -3.21 -2.73 -10.22
N ASN A 31 -4.40 -3.32 -10.07
CA ASN A 31 -4.94 -3.70 -8.77
C ASN A 31 -4.12 -4.79 -8.08
N GLU A 32 -3.61 -5.76 -8.83
CA GLU A 32 -2.74 -6.82 -8.33
C GLU A 32 -1.39 -6.23 -7.87
N ALA A 33 -0.77 -5.37 -8.69
CA ALA A 33 0.47 -4.68 -8.32
C ALA A 33 0.31 -3.85 -7.05
N ALA A 34 -0.78 -3.07 -6.92
CA ALA A 34 -1.06 -2.26 -5.74
C ALA A 34 -1.22 -3.13 -4.47
N ASP A 35 -1.90 -4.27 -4.58
CA ASP A 35 -2.08 -5.19 -3.45
C ASP A 35 -0.76 -5.83 -3.01
N GLU A 36 0.06 -6.27 -3.96
CA GLU A 36 1.37 -6.85 -3.67
C GLU A 36 2.28 -5.85 -2.96
N VAL A 37 2.40 -4.65 -3.52
CA VAL A 37 3.21 -3.57 -2.93
C VAL A 37 2.69 -3.22 -1.53
N GLY A 38 1.38 -3.11 -1.33
CA GLY A 38 0.80 -2.85 -0.01
C GLY A 38 1.12 -3.94 1.01
N LYS A 39 1.11 -5.22 0.61
CA LYS A 39 1.49 -6.35 1.48
C LYS A 39 2.98 -6.34 1.80
N GLU A 40 3.83 -6.03 0.83
CA GLU A 40 5.26 -5.87 1.05
C GLU A 40 5.56 -4.75 2.05
N ALA A 41 4.95 -3.57 1.86
CA ALA A 41 5.09 -2.44 2.76
C ALA A 41 4.67 -2.80 4.20
N VAL A 42 3.57 -3.54 4.38
CA VAL A 42 3.17 -4.04 5.71
C VAL A 42 4.20 -5.00 6.32
N ARG A 43 4.78 -5.89 5.52
CA ARG A 43 5.83 -6.82 6.00
C ARG A 43 7.08 -6.05 6.43
N GLU A 44 7.49 -5.08 5.63
CA GLU A 44 8.65 -4.24 5.90
C GLU A 44 8.43 -3.39 7.15
N LEU A 45 7.28 -2.73 7.28
CA LEU A 45 6.92 -1.96 8.48
C LEU A 45 6.86 -2.85 9.72
N LYS A 46 6.34 -4.08 9.62
CA LYS A 46 6.35 -5.04 10.74
C LYS A 46 7.76 -5.40 11.20
N ALA A 47 8.73 -5.44 10.29
CA ALA A 47 10.11 -5.78 10.59
C ALA A 47 10.94 -4.60 11.10
N THR A 48 10.71 -3.40 10.55
CA THR A 48 11.53 -2.20 10.79
C THR A 48 10.96 -1.28 11.87
N SER A 49 9.68 -1.43 12.22
CA SER A 49 9.04 -0.58 13.25
C SER A 49 9.74 -0.71 14.60
N PRO A 50 9.86 0.39 15.36
CA PRO A 50 10.51 0.39 16.67
C PRO A 50 9.80 -0.52 17.67
N VAL A 51 10.60 -1.23 18.47
CA VAL A 51 10.14 -2.13 19.52
C VAL A 51 10.64 -1.64 20.87
N ARG A 52 9.73 -1.55 21.84
CA ARG A 52 10.07 -1.16 23.21
C ARG A 52 11.01 -2.19 23.86
N ALA A 53 12.14 -1.74 24.40
CA ALA A 53 13.17 -2.56 25.02
C ALA A 53 13.37 -2.30 26.53
N ASP A 54 12.44 -1.58 27.17
CA ASP A 54 12.59 -1.06 28.55
C ASP A 54 12.40 -2.10 29.67
N GLY A 55 12.01 -3.34 29.35
CA GLY A 55 11.80 -4.41 30.32
C GLY A 55 10.56 -4.25 31.23
N TYR A 56 9.85 -3.12 31.17
CA TYR A 56 8.70 -2.86 32.02
C TYR A 56 7.43 -3.51 31.47
N LYS A 57 6.66 -4.13 32.37
CA LYS A 57 5.32 -4.64 32.06
C LYS A 57 4.35 -3.47 31.94
N ARG A 58 3.82 -3.24 30.73
CA ARG A 58 2.80 -2.23 30.44
C ARG A 58 1.55 -2.88 29.86
N LYS A 59 0.49 -2.10 29.63
CA LYS A 59 -0.77 -2.54 29.02
C LYS A 59 -0.56 -3.34 27.72
N TYR A 60 0.31 -2.85 26.84
CA TYR A 60 0.65 -3.52 25.59
C TYR A 60 2.05 -4.16 25.66
N PRO A 61 2.20 -5.41 25.20
CA PRO A 61 3.49 -6.09 25.15
C PRO A 61 4.42 -5.41 24.12
N PRO A 62 5.75 -5.58 24.25
CA PRO A 62 6.71 -5.17 23.23
C PRO A 62 6.33 -5.69 21.84
N GLY A 63 6.46 -4.84 20.82
CA GLY A 63 6.18 -5.18 19.43
C GLY A 63 4.70 -5.18 19.02
N SER A 64 3.79 -4.85 19.93
CA SER A 64 2.37 -4.62 19.61
C SER A 64 2.18 -3.61 18.47
N TYR A 65 2.79 -2.43 18.60
CA TYR A 65 2.80 -1.39 17.55
C TYR A 65 3.18 -1.94 16.17
N ALA A 66 4.32 -2.62 16.08
CA ALA A 66 4.83 -3.18 14.82
C ALA A 66 3.84 -4.20 14.23
N LYS A 67 3.20 -5.04 15.05
CA LYS A 67 2.29 -6.09 14.56
C LYS A 67 0.97 -5.56 14.00
N SER A 68 0.56 -4.35 14.40
CA SER A 68 -0.75 -3.78 14.06
C SER A 68 -0.82 -3.09 12.69
N TRP A 69 0.26 -3.13 11.89
CA TRP A 69 0.22 -2.69 10.49
C TRP A 69 -0.67 -3.60 9.63
N THR A 70 -1.53 -3.00 8.83
CA THR A 70 -2.45 -3.68 7.91
C THR A 70 -2.69 -2.88 6.64
N VAL A 71 -3.20 -3.56 5.62
CA VAL A 71 -3.69 -2.97 4.38
C VAL A 71 -5.21 -2.79 4.46
N LYS A 72 -5.71 -1.65 3.96
CA LYS A 72 -7.11 -1.42 3.62
C LYS A 72 -7.22 -1.27 2.10
N LYS A 73 -8.21 -1.90 1.49
CA LYS A 73 -8.52 -1.78 0.06
C LYS A 73 -9.88 -1.12 -0.10
N GLU A 74 -9.96 -0.17 -1.00
CA GLU A 74 -11.19 0.53 -1.37
C GLU A 74 -11.29 0.56 -2.89
N ALA A 75 -12.32 -0.06 -3.46
CA ALA A 75 -12.57 0.00 -4.89
C ALA A 75 -13.33 1.29 -5.21
N ASP A 76 -12.92 1.99 -6.27
CA ASP A 76 -13.68 3.11 -6.81
C ASP A 76 -14.72 2.66 -7.86
N SER A 77 -15.49 3.61 -8.39
CA SER A 77 -16.49 3.34 -9.43
C SER A 77 -15.90 2.91 -10.77
N THR A 78 -14.59 3.07 -10.97
CA THR A 78 -13.86 2.67 -12.19
C THR A 78 -13.30 1.26 -12.10
N GLY A 79 -13.34 0.64 -10.91
CA GLY A 79 -12.78 -0.67 -10.63
C GLY A 79 -11.30 -0.63 -10.23
N VAL A 80 -10.70 0.57 -10.10
CA VAL A 80 -9.35 0.75 -9.58
C VAL A 80 -9.39 0.76 -8.06
N ASN A 81 -8.48 0.02 -7.44
CA ASN A 81 -8.39 -0.12 -6.00
C ASN A 81 -7.42 0.91 -5.42
N GLY A 82 -7.93 1.77 -4.53
CA GLY A 82 -7.11 2.47 -3.55
C GLY A 82 -6.59 1.49 -2.50
N VAL A 83 -5.27 1.44 -2.32
CA VAL A 83 -4.60 0.60 -1.32
C VAL A 83 -3.95 1.49 -0.27
N THR A 84 -4.42 1.40 0.98
CA THR A 84 -3.92 2.21 2.10
C THR A 84 -3.28 1.32 3.16
N VAL A 85 -2.00 1.54 3.44
CA VAL A 85 -1.29 0.91 4.56
C VAL A 85 -1.43 1.78 5.80
N HIS A 86 -1.92 1.21 6.90
CA HIS A 86 -2.11 1.95 8.15
C HIS A 86 -1.91 1.06 9.38
N ASN A 87 -1.64 1.69 10.53
CA ASN A 87 -1.60 1.00 11.80
C ASN A 87 -3.02 0.93 12.40
N LYS A 88 -3.60 -0.26 12.48
CA LYS A 88 -5.02 -0.43 12.86
C LYS A 88 -5.29 -0.12 14.32
N GLU A 89 -4.38 -0.48 15.21
CA GLU A 89 -4.62 -0.45 16.67
C GLU A 89 -3.90 0.70 17.37
N HIS A 90 -2.80 1.18 16.78
CA HIS A 90 -1.88 2.13 17.40
C HIS A 90 -1.58 3.32 16.48
N TYR A 91 -2.56 3.77 15.70
CA TYR A 91 -2.43 4.88 14.73
C TYR A 91 -1.93 6.19 15.35
N GLN A 92 -2.19 6.47 16.63
CA GLN A 92 -1.69 7.67 17.29
C GLN A 92 -0.16 7.65 17.45
N LEU A 93 0.43 6.46 17.59
CA LEU A 93 1.87 6.33 17.77
C LEU A 93 2.65 6.59 16.49
N THR A 94 2.04 6.42 15.30
CA THR A 94 2.75 6.59 14.03
C THR A 94 3.33 7.99 13.92
N HIS A 95 2.53 9.03 14.15
CA HIS A 95 2.98 10.42 14.09
C HIS A 95 4.01 10.73 15.18
N LEU A 96 3.76 10.28 16.42
CA LEU A 96 4.65 10.53 17.55
C LEU A 96 6.01 9.88 17.38
N LEU A 97 6.05 8.67 16.82
CA LEU A 97 7.28 7.94 16.55
C LEU A 97 7.98 8.50 15.31
N GLU A 98 7.27 8.85 14.25
CA GLU A 98 7.91 9.35 13.02
C GLU A 98 8.57 10.72 13.22
N PHE A 99 7.95 11.64 13.96
CA PHE A 99 8.38 13.04 14.03
C PHE A 99 8.79 13.52 15.43
N GLY A 100 8.58 12.69 16.45
CA GLY A 100 8.65 13.13 17.84
C GLY A 100 7.52 14.12 18.19
N HIS A 101 7.47 14.55 19.44
CA HIS A 101 6.52 15.56 19.93
C HIS A 101 7.13 16.37 21.07
N VAL A 102 6.52 17.50 21.39
CA VAL A 102 6.92 18.30 22.55
C VAL A 102 6.46 17.58 23.82
N ILE A 103 7.39 17.35 24.73
CA ILE A 103 7.14 16.75 26.03
C ILE A 103 6.59 17.84 26.96
N ALA A 104 5.32 17.71 27.33
CA ALA A 104 4.60 18.75 28.08
C ALA A 104 5.28 19.13 29.42
N SER A 105 5.98 18.20 30.07
CA SER A 105 6.61 18.45 31.37
C SER A 105 7.96 19.18 31.29
N THR A 106 8.73 18.99 30.21
CA THR A 106 10.07 19.59 30.07
C THR A 106 10.11 20.69 29.01
N GLY A 107 9.14 20.74 28.11
CA GLY A 107 9.15 21.62 26.94
C GLY A 107 10.11 21.17 25.83
N GLU A 108 10.87 20.09 26.04
CA GLU A 108 11.81 19.55 25.06
C GLU A 108 11.10 18.67 24.02
N ARG A 109 11.72 18.46 22.85
CA ARG A 109 11.21 17.51 21.86
C ARG A 109 11.67 16.08 22.18
N SER A 110 10.75 15.13 22.05
CA SER A 110 11.08 13.70 22.13
C SER A 110 11.89 13.26 20.93
N ASN A 111 12.64 12.17 21.10
CA ASN A 111 13.30 11.50 19.99
C ASN A 111 12.29 11.04 18.92
N ALA A 112 12.69 11.18 17.67
CA ALA A 112 12.01 10.60 16.52
C ALA A 112 12.65 9.26 16.14
N PHE A 113 11.84 8.36 15.62
CA PHE A 113 12.19 7.06 15.06
C PHE A 113 11.56 6.94 13.67
N PRO A 114 12.10 7.66 12.67
CA PRO A 114 11.58 7.60 11.30
C PRO A 114 11.70 6.19 10.73
N HIS A 115 10.57 5.63 10.30
CA HIS A 115 10.50 4.28 9.70
C HIS A 115 9.39 4.18 8.64
N ILE A 116 8.41 5.09 8.66
CA ILE A 116 7.28 5.06 7.73
C ILE A 116 7.65 5.73 6.42
N ALA A 117 8.33 6.87 6.46
CA ALA A 117 8.66 7.65 5.26
C ALA A 117 9.47 6.83 4.24
N ALA A 118 10.50 6.12 4.70
CA ALA A 118 11.36 5.28 3.85
C ALA A 118 10.57 4.14 3.18
N VAL A 119 9.69 3.46 3.93
CA VAL A 119 8.86 2.39 3.37
C VAL A 119 7.83 2.95 2.39
N ASN A 120 7.26 4.12 2.66
CA ASN A 120 6.32 4.77 1.76
C ASN A 120 6.98 5.15 0.41
N GLU A 121 8.20 5.68 0.46
CA GLU A 121 8.96 6.01 -0.74
C GLU A 121 9.30 4.76 -1.56
N SER A 122 9.86 3.73 -0.90
CA SER A 122 10.15 2.42 -1.51
C SER A 122 8.91 1.77 -2.13
N ALA A 123 7.79 1.77 -1.42
CA ALA A 123 6.52 1.24 -1.93
C ALA A 123 6.04 2.01 -3.18
N SER A 124 6.14 3.33 -3.16
CA SER A 124 5.75 4.18 -4.30
C SER A 124 6.59 3.87 -5.53
N GLN A 125 7.92 3.75 -5.37
CA GLN A 125 8.83 3.40 -6.46
C GLN A 125 8.52 2.02 -7.04
N LYS A 126 8.39 1.00 -6.18
CA LYS A 126 8.04 -0.37 -6.62
C LYS A 126 6.71 -0.44 -7.35
N PHE A 127 5.73 0.36 -6.95
CA PHE A 127 4.45 0.40 -7.64
C PHE A 127 4.61 0.98 -9.05
N VAL A 128 5.35 2.07 -9.21
CA VAL A 128 5.65 2.66 -10.53
C VAL A 128 6.41 1.66 -11.40
N GLU A 129 7.46 1.03 -10.88
CA GLU A 129 8.23 0.01 -11.59
C GLU A 129 7.34 -1.13 -12.08
N LYS A 130 6.48 -1.69 -11.20
CA LYS A 130 5.55 -2.75 -11.59
C LYS A 130 4.58 -2.32 -12.69
N VAL A 131 4.10 -1.08 -12.66
CA VAL A 131 3.20 -0.54 -13.69
C VAL A 131 3.94 -0.32 -15.00
N GLU A 132 5.19 0.14 -14.98
CA GLU A 132 6.02 0.32 -16.18
C GLU A 132 6.42 -1.03 -16.82
N GLU A 133 6.57 -2.08 -16.02
CA GLU A 133 6.83 -3.44 -16.51
C GLU A 133 5.59 -4.14 -17.10
N MET A 134 4.39 -3.62 -16.83
CA MET A 134 3.16 -4.11 -17.48
C MET A 134 3.29 -3.86 -18.98
N LYS A 135 3.41 -4.93 -19.75
CA LYS A 135 3.35 -4.85 -21.22
C LYS A 135 1.90 -4.59 -21.62
N LEU A 136 1.54 -3.32 -21.69
CA LEU A 136 0.30 -2.81 -22.24
C LEU A 136 0.24 -2.99 -23.77
#